data_AF-A0A8T1W3U1-F1
#
_entry.id   AF-A0A8T1W3U1-F1
#
_cell.length_a   1.000
_cell.length_b   1.000
_cell.length_c   1.000
_cell.angle_alpha   90.00
_cell.angle_beta   90.00
_cell.angle_gamma   90.00
#
_symmetry.space_group_name_H-M   'P 1'
#
loop_
_entity.id
_entity.type
_entity.pdbx_description
1 polymer ?
#
loop_
_entity_poly.entity_id
_entity_poly.type
_entity_poly.pdbx_seq_one_letter_code
_entity_poly.pdbx_strand_id
1 'polypeptide(L)'
;MTKRKGRAPKSGQIHVLVVVSGEPNQVAKDTRSARTHSENRRKRWRELNEILDKNKKVKTNGDDGSSTGYSYERKPIPDHAFDFLIKYLKYAAEAMNGYTDASREAKRYHFIAPVLILLCSLFVDVKLEVEESVDGNEVHANGHFEFVLTRGKTKICIVEAKKNDFDQGKAQALIRCEAVADREGLYVVYGIMTDFMKWHLYRCGENSILLDLSTLSAKSEELDIGSMRDVCEMIYGALSDHEEECKKEKLCIE
;
A
#
# COMPACT_ATOMS: atom_id res chain seq x y z
N MET A 1 52.19 -30.89 -52.86
CA MET A 1 50.77 -30.71 -53.26
C MET A 1 50.14 -29.61 -52.41
N THR A 2 49.66 -28.55 -53.09
CA THR A 2 48.48 -27.69 -52.76
C THR A 2 48.32 -26.97 -51.41
N LYS A 3 48.64 -25.65 -51.42
CA LYS A 3 47.77 -24.47 -51.19
C LYS A 3 46.65 -24.52 -50.11
N ARG A 4 46.70 -23.62 -49.09
CA ARG A 4 45.90 -22.34 -48.98
C ARG A 4 46.03 -21.66 -47.59
N LYS A 5 46.20 -20.33 -47.60
CA LYS A 5 45.97 -19.38 -46.49
C LYS A 5 44.47 -19.33 -46.11
N GLY A 6 44.14 -19.13 -44.84
CA GLY A 6 42.78 -18.74 -44.43
C GLY A 6 42.54 -18.55 -42.93
N ARG A 7 42.32 -17.28 -42.54
CA ARG A 7 41.52 -16.75 -41.40
C ARG A 7 41.91 -17.06 -39.95
N ALA A 8 42.13 -15.97 -39.21
CA ALA A 8 41.99 -15.89 -37.76
C ALA A 8 40.53 -16.11 -37.32
N PRO A 9 40.26 -16.86 -36.24
CA PRO A 9 38.95 -16.87 -35.60
C PRO A 9 38.79 -15.66 -34.68
N LYS A 10 37.61 -15.05 -34.76
CA LYS A 10 37.12 -13.90 -33.99
C LYS A 10 36.82 -14.31 -32.54
N SER A 11 36.99 -13.36 -31.63
CA SER A 11 36.46 -13.29 -30.24
C SER A 11 35.80 -14.57 -29.72
N GLY A 12 36.57 -15.39 -29.02
CA GLY A 12 36.03 -16.50 -28.23
C GLY A 12 35.26 -15.95 -27.02
N GLN A 13 33.97 -16.24 -26.97
CA GLN A 13 33.13 -16.11 -25.78
C GLN A 13 33.83 -16.75 -24.57
N ILE A 14 33.92 -16.00 -23.48
CA ILE A 14 34.29 -16.53 -22.18
C ILE A 14 33.07 -17.30 -21.67
N HIS A 15 33.14 -18.63 -21.63
CA HIS A 15 32.21 -19.43 -20.86
C HIS A 15 32.63 -19.38 -19.39
N VAL A 16 31.99 -18.50 -18.61
CA VAL A 16 32.14 -18.52 -17.15
C VAL A 16 31.28 -19.66 -16.62
N LEU A 17 31.94 -20.70 -16.10
CA LEU A 17 31.29 -21.72 -15.28
C LEU A 17 31.01 -21.10 -13.90
N VAL A 18 29.82 -20.53 -13.71
CA VAL A 18 29.35 -20.19 -12.37
C VAL A 18 28.91 -21.50 -11.73
N VAL A 19 29.72 -22.00 -10.78
CA VAL A 19 29.30 -23.05 -9.86
C VAL A 19 28.20 -22.44 -8.99
N VAL A 20 26.95 -22.58 -9.44
CA VAL A 20 25.78 -22.39 -8.59
C VAL A 20 25.78 -23.59 -7.64
N SER A 21 26.10 -23.35 -6.37
CA SER A 21 25.80 -24.31 -5.30
C SER A 21 24.29 -24.49 -5.30
N GLY A 22 23.83 -25.53 -6.00
CA GLY A 22 22.44 -25.92 -6.07
C GLY A 22 22.01 -26.42 -4.70
N GLU A 23 21.38 -25.55 -3.92
CA GLU A 23 20.44 -26.02 -2.92
C GLU A 23 19.15 -26.43 -3.63
N PRO A 24 18.55 -27.58 -3.26
CA PRO A 24 17.34 -28.04 -3.91
C PRO A 24 16.24 -27.02 -3.70
N ASN A 25 15.59 -26.67 -4.81
CA ASN A 25 14.38 -25.88 -4.90
C ASN A 25 13.24 -26.62 -4.18
N GLN A 26 13.25 -26.62 -2.85
CA GLN A 26 12.07 -26.90 -2.06
C GLN A 26 11.35 -25.58 -1.92
N VAL A 27 10.26 -25.46 -2.66
CA VAL A 27 9.13 -24.61 -2.29
C VAL A 27 8.64 -25.15 -0.94
N ALA A 28 9.31 -24.76 0.13
CA ALA A 28 8.69 -24.71 1.43
C ALA A 28 7.55 -23.70 1.23
N LYS A 29 6.34 -24.22 0.97
CA LYS A 29 5.13 -23.47 1.34
C LYS A 29 5.39 -23.02 2.77
N ASP A 30 5.47 -21.72 2.97
CA ASP A 30 5.81 -21.13 4.24
C ASP A 30 4.59 -21.31 5.16
N THR A 31 4.36 -22.54 5.60
CA THR A 31 3.27 -22.96 6.49
C THR A 31 3.41 -22.34 7.89
N ARG A 32 4.38 -21.44 8.08
CA ARG A 32 4.60 -20.66 9.31
C ARG A 32 3.68 -19.44 9.41
N SER A 33 3.29 -18.80 8.31
CA SER A 33 2.44 -17.59 8.35
C SER A 33 1.07 -17.86 9.01
N ALA A 34 0.43 -18.98 8.67
CA ALA A 34 -0.86 -19.39 9.22
C ALA A 34 -0.88 -19.53 10.76
N ARG A 35 0.27 -19.86 11.38
CA ARG A 35 0.39 -20.06 12.83
C ARG A 35 0.76 -18.80 13.58
N THR A 36 1.05 -17.70 12.90
CA THR A 36 1.43 -16.43 13.54
C THR A 36 0.26 -15.48 13.76
N HIS A 37 -0.92 -15.73 13.17
CA HIS A 37 -2.08 -14.84 13.27
C HIS A 37 -3.17 -15.39 14.17
N SER A 38 -3.96 -14.48 14.76
CA SER A 38 -5.06 -14.82 15.65
C SER A 38 -6.13 -15.63 14.93
N GLU A 39 -6.85 -16.48 15.68
CA GLU A 39 -7.98 -17.22 15.13
C GLU A 39 -9.08 -16.29 14.59
N ASN A 40 -9.22 -15.08 15.14
CA ASN A 40 -10.15 -14.08 14.63
C ASN A 40 -9.75 -13.62 13.22
N ARG A 41 -8.47 -13.28 12.99
CA ARG A 41 -7.98 -12.88 11.66
C ARG A 41 -8.14 -14.01 10.65
N ARG A 42 -7.75 -15.22 11.02
CA ARG A 42 -7.88 -16.41 10.17
C ARG A 42 -9.33 -16.78 9.86
N LYS A 43 -10.25 -16.54 10.80
CA LYS A 43 -11.69 -16.66 10.54
C LYS A 43 -12.14 -15.63 9.49
N ARG A 44 -11.74 -14.36 9.61
CA ARG A 44 -12.02 -13.33 8.58
C ARG A 44 -11.48 -13.75 7.21
N TRP A 45 -10.28 -14.28 7.12
CA TRP A 45 -9.71 -14.75 5.85
C TRP A 45 -10.54 -15.86 5.20
N ARG A 46 -11.03 -16.82 5.98
CA ARG A 46 -11.93 -17.87 5.49
C ARG A 46 -13.23 -17.28 4.94
N GLU A 47 -13.86 -16.35 5.67
CA GLU A 47 -15.08 -15.66 5.24
C GLU A 47 -14.85 -14.87 3.95
N LEU A 48 -13.72 -14.14 3.84
CA LEU A 48 -13.34 -13.41 2.64
C LEU A 48 -13.14 -14.35 1.44
N ASN A 49 -12.45 -15.47 1.63
CA ASN A 49 -12.21 -16.44 0.57
C ASN A 49 -13.52 -17.06 0.07
N GLU A 50 -14.47 -17.36 0.96
CA GLU A 50 -15.79 -17.83 0.55
C GLU A 50 -16.49 -16.82 -0.36
N ILE A 51 -16.45 -15.53 -0.03
CA ILE A 51 -17.03 -14.47 -0.84
C ILE A 51 -16.33 -14.38 -2.20
N LEU A 52 -15.00 -14.39 -2.21
CA LEU A 52 -14.20 -14.31 -3.44
C LEU A 52 -14.46 -15.50 -4.37
N ASP A 53 -14.53 -16.71 -3.82
CA ASP A 53 -14.75 -17.93 -4.61
C ASP A 53 -16.21 -18.06 -5.07
N LYS A 54 -17.19 -17.53 -4.33
CA LYS A 54 -18.59 -17.35 -4.79
C LYS A 54 -18.69 -16.31 -5.89
N ASN A 55 -17.99 -15.18 -5.77
CA ASN A 55 -18.02 -14.08 -6.74
C ASN A 55 -17.25 -14.40 -8.05
N LYS A 56 -16.29 -15.34 -8.01
CA LYS A 56 -15.75 -15.95 -9.25
C LYS A 56 -16.82 -16.69 -10.05
N LYS A 57 -17.94 -17.09 -9.43
CA LYS A 57 -19.03 -17.85 -10.05
C LYS A 57 -20.25 -17.01 -10.43
N VAL A 58 -20.48 -15.83 -9.82
CA VAL A 58 -21.56 -14.91 -10.16
C VAL A 58 -21.14 -13.45 -9.88
N LYS A 59 -21.34 -12.53 -10.83
CA LYS A 59 -21.21 -11.08 -10.60
C LYS A 59 -22.48 -10.53 -9.95
N THR A 60 -22.42 -10.17 -8.67
CA THR A 60 -23.39 -9.24 -8.05
C THR A 60 -22.76 -8.47 -6.90
N ASN A 61 -23.23 -7.23 -6.75
CA ASN A 61 -22.79 -6.21 -5.80
C ASN A 61 -23.02 -6.66 -4.35
N GLY A 62 -22.04 -6.44 -3.47
CA GLY A 62 -22.09 -6.82 -2.06
C GLY A 62 -22.34 -5.63 -1.15
N ASP A 63 -23.21 -5.83 -0.17
CA ASP A 63 -23.64 -4.88 0.86
C ASP A 63 -22.98 -5.16 2.22
N ASP A 64 -22.83 -4.06 2.94
CA ASP A 64 -22.39 -3.69 4.29
C ASP A 64 -21.74 -4.65 5.31
N GLY A 65 -20.53 -4.25 5.72
CA GLY A 65 -19.98 -4.45 7.07
C GLY A 65 -19.89 -3.12 7.81
N SER A 66 -20.52 -3.04 8.99
CA SER A 66 -20.51 -1.87 9.87
C SER A 66 -19.09 -1.53 10.34
N SER A 67 -18.64 -0.31 10.04
CA SER A 67 -17.36 0.23 10.48
C SER A 67 -17.61 1.28 11.56
N THR A 68 -17.19 1.02 12.78
CA THR A 68 -17.17 2.04 13.84
C THR A 68 -16.14 3.11 13.49
N GLY A 69 -16.54 4.38 13.45
CA GLY A 69 -15.62 5.49 13.25
C GLY A 69 -14.60 5.55 14.37
N TYR A 70 -13.31 5.51 14.02
CA TYR A 70 -12.19 5.59 14.94
C TYR A 70 -11.28 6.73 14.49
N SER A 71 -10.99 7.69 15.38
CA SER A 71 -10.00 8.72 15.08
C SER A 71 -8.62 8.15 15.41
N TYR A 72 -7.75 8.07 14.40
CA TYR A 72 -6.35 7.74 14.63
C TYR A 72 -5.65 8.90 15.32
N GLU A 73 -4.60 8.61 16.09
CA GLU A 73 -3.80 9.64 16.74
C GLU A 73 -3.00 10.40 15.67
N ARG A 74 -3.43 11.64 15.40
CA ARG A 74 -2.71 12.54 14.50
C ARG A 74 -1.43 13.01 15.20
N LYS A 75 -0.31 12.99 14.49
CA LYS A 75 0.97 13.46 15.01
C LYS A 75 1.47 14.65 14.21
N PRO A 76 1.93 15.72 14.89
CA PRO A 76 2.33 16.94 14.22
C PRO A 76 3.54 16.70 13.31
N ILE A 77 3.51 17.32 12.14
CA ILE A 77 4.64 17.37 11.21
C ILE A 77 5.31 18.75 11.23
N PRO A 78 6.61 18.85 10.84
CA PRO A 78 7.31 20.13 10.84
C PRO A 78 6.69 21.14 9.87
N ASP A 79 6.43 22.36 10.37
CA ASP A 79 5.73 23.42 9.60
C ASP A 79 6.42 23.72 8.26
N HIS A 80 7.75 23.85 8.25
CA HIS A 80 8.50 24.15 7.04
C HIS A 80 8.35 23.08 5.94
N ALA A 81 8.20 21.81 6.31
CA ALA A 81 7.98 20.72 5.36
C ALA A 81 6.54 20.78 4.82
N PHE A 82 5.57 21.04 5.71
CA PHE A 82 4.17 21.19 5.33
C PHE A 82 3.95 22.41 4.42
N ASP A 83 4.54 23.56 4.73
CA ASP A 83 4.47 24.78 3.91
C ASP A 83 5.04 24.55 2.51
N PHE A 84 6.14 23.79 2.42
CA PHE A 84 6.72 23.40 1.15
C PHE A 84 5.75 22.54 0.32
N LEU A 85 5.10 21.54 0.95
CA LEU A 85 4.09 20.71 0.30
C LEU A 85 2.94 21.55 -0.24
N ILE A 86 2.35 22.43 0.58
CA ILE A 86 1.23 23.29 0.18
C ILE A 86 1.63 24.18 -1.01
N LYS A 87 2.82 24.76 -0.97
CA LYS A 87 3.34 25.56 -2.09
C LYS A 87 3.49 24.75 -3.37
N TYR A 88 4.03 23.53 -3.28
CA TYR A 88 4.15 22.63 -4.43
C TYR A 88 2.77 22.24 -4.99
N LEU A 89 1.83 21.83 -4.13
CA LEU A 89 0.49 21.42 -4.55
C LEU A 89 -0.25 22.54 -5.27
N LYS A 90 -0.08 23.78 -4.80
CA LYS A 90 -0.61 24.97 -5.46
C LYS A 90 -0.07 25.13 -6.88
N TYR A 91 1.25 25.06 -7.07
CA TYR A 91 1.84 25.15 -8.42
C TYR A 91 1.36 24.03 -9.34
N ALA A 92 1.24 22.81 -8.82
CA ALA A 92 0.73 21.69 -9.60
C ALA A 92 -0.73 21.91 -10.01
N ALA A 93 -1.58 22.43 -9.12
CA ALA A 93 -2.97 22.72 -9.42
C ALA A 93 -3.14 23.81 -10.50
N GLU A 94 -2.36 24.90 -10.40
CA GLU A 94 -2.34 25.98 -11.40
C GLU A 94 -1.95 25.45 -12.79
N ALA A 95 -1.08 24.43 -12.85
CA ALA A 95 -0.62 23.84 -14.11
C ALA A 95 -1.53 22.72 -14.66
N MET A 96 -2.35 22.07 -13.82
CA MET A 96 -3.00 20.78 -14.15
C MET A 96 -4.53 20.82 -14.05
N ASN A 97 -5.14 21.99 -14.27
CA ASN A 97 -6.60 22.18 -14.25
C ASN A 97 -7.23 21.95 -12.86
N GLY A 98 -6.53 22.39 -11.81
CA GLY A 98 -7.00 22.34 -10.43
C GLY A 98 -6.96 20.94 -9.78
N TYR A 99 -7.35 20.86 -8.52
CA TYR A 99 -7.32 19.62 -7.73
C TYR A 99 -8.41 18.61 -8.12
N THR A 100 -9.58 19.12 -8.51
CA THR A 100 -10.77 18.30 -8.78
C THR A 100 -10.74 17.71 -10.19
N ASP A 101 -10.37 18.51 -11.18
CA ASP A 101 -10.55 18.18 -12.60
C ASP A 101 -9.26 17.70 -13.29
N ALA A 102 -8.13 17.70 -12.59
CA ALA A 102 -6.91 17.06 -13.07
C ALA A 102 -7.14 15.59 -13.47
N SER A 103 -6.38 15.14 -14.47
CA SER A 103 -6.42 13.76 -14.92
C SER A 103 -5.98 12.80 -13.80
N ARG A 104 -6.44 11.54 -13.85
CA ARG A 104 -6.09 10.53 -12.85
C ARG A 104 -4.58 10.39 -12.65
N GLU A 105 -3.84 10.23 -13.75
CA GLU A 105 -2.38 10.13 -13.69
C GLU A 105 -1.74 11.41 -13.13
N ALA A 106 -2.27 12.59 -13.46
CA ALA A 106 -1.79 13.84 -12.85
C ALA A 106 -2.03 13.85 -11.34
N LYS A 107 -3.21 13.43 -10.87
CA LYS A 107 -3.49 13.34 -9.43
C LYS A 107 -2.56 12.36 -8.73
N ARG A 108 -2.36 11.19 -9.32
CA ARG A 108 -1.47 10.16 -8.80
C ARG A 108 -0.04 10.68 -8.60
N TYR A 109 0.56 11.26 -9.63
CA TYR A 109 1.98 11.64 -9.59
C TYR A 109 2.26 13.03 -9.04
N HIS A 110 1.32 13.96 -9.14
CA HIS A 110 1.54 15.37 -8.79
C HIS A 110 0.73 15.85 -7.60
N PHE A 111 -0.19 15.05 -7.06
CA PHE A 111 -0.89 15.39 -5.82
C PHE A 111 -0.72 14.32 -4.74
N ILE A 112 -0.93 13.04 -5.05
CA ILE A 112 -0.79 11.93 -4.08
C ILE A 112 0.69 11.64 -3.80
N ALA A 113 1.50 11.33 -4.82
CA ALA A 113 2.90 10.98 -4.63
C ALA A 113 3.71 12.05 -3.87
N PRO A 114 3.53 13.36 -4.09
CA PRO A 114 4.26 14.40 -3.36
C PRO A 114 3.94 14.44 -1.86
N VAL A 115 2.69 14.19 -1.47
CA VAL A 115 2.31 14.02 -0.06
C VAL A 115 3.09 12.85 0.55
N LEU A 116 3.11 11.70 -0.13
CA LEU A 116 3.79 10.50 0.34
C LEU A 116 5.31 10.67 0.40
N ILE A 117 5.92 11.28 -0.62
CA ILE A 117 7.36 11.54 -0.70
C ILE A 117 7.80 12.47 0.44
N LEU A 118 7.04 13.56 0.69
CA LEU A 118 7.33 14.46 1.79
C LEU A 118 7.32 13.70 3.12
N LEU A 119 6.26 12.94 3.39
CA LEU A 119 6.12 12.20 4.63
C LEU A 119 7.23 11.16 4.79
N CYS A 120 7.61 10.43 3.74
CA CYS A 120 8.73 9.50 3.78
C CYS A 120 10.05 10.21 4.09
N SER A 121 10.27 11.41 3.56
CA SER A 121 11.50 12.19 3.79
C SER A 121 11.69 12.64 5.25
N LEU A 122 10.62 12.62 6.05
CA LEU A 122 10.67 12.91 7.48
C LEU A 122 11.22 11.74 8.31
N PHE A 123 11.45 10.58 7.69
CA PHE A 123 12.01 9.39 8.33
C PHE A 123 13.27 8.91 7.59
N VAL A 124 14.21 8.34 8.34
CA VAL A 124 15.44 7.78 7.77
C VAL A 124 15.26 6.35 7.26
N ASP A 125 14.19 5.68 7.68
CA ASP A 125 13.97 4.23 7.58
C ASP A 125 12.64 3.86 6.90
N VAL A 126 11.97 4.83 6.27
CA VAL A 126 10.77 4.58 5.45
C VAL A 126 11.16 4.42 3.99
N LYS A 127 10.64 3.36 3.36
CA LYS A 127 10.76 3.14 1.91
C LYS A 127 9.42 3.42 1.23
N LEU A 128 9.46 4.12 0.11
CA LEU A 128 8.32 4.33 -0.78
C LEU A 128 8.52 3.47 -2.03
N GLU A 129 7.63 2.52 -2.24
CA GLU A 129 7.58 1.63 -3.40
C GLU A 129 6.39 2.03 -4.28
N VAL A 130 6.54 1.92 -5.60
CA VAL A 130 5.56 2.37 -6.61
C VAL A 130 5.16 1.18 -7.44
N GLU A 131 3.85 0.97 -7.64
CA GLU A 131 3.29 -0.18 -8.37
C GLU A 131 3.69 -1.54 -7.81
N GLU A 132 3.28 -1.83 -6.57
CA GLU A 132 3.56 -3.12 -5.93
C GLU A 132 2.41 -4.10 -6.10
N SER A 133 2.73 -5.40 -6.17
CA SER A 133 1.74 -6.47 -6.27
C SER A 133 2.09 -7.63 -5.33
N VAL A 134 1.12 -8.05 -4.51
CA VAL A 134 1.32 -9.06 -3.47
C VAL A 134 0.22 -10.12 -3.57
N ASP A 135 0.59 -11.37 -3.81
CA ASP A 135 -0.33 -12.50 -3.78
C ASP A 135 -0.38 -13.13 -2.38
N GLY A 136 -1.58 -13.28 -1.81
CA GLY A 136 -1.78 -13.96 -0.54
C GLY A 136 -1.43 -15.46 -0.60
N ASN A 137 -1.04 -16.02 0.54
CA ASN A 137 -0.84 -17.46 0.70
C ASN A 137 -2.15 -18.17 1.06
N GLU A 138 -2.81 -17.69 2.12
CA GLU A 138 -4.13 -18.14 2.59
C GLU A 138 -5.27 -17.25 2.07
N VAL A 139 -5.03 -15.96 1.81
CA VAL A 139 -6.03 -15.04 1.25
C VAL A 139 -6.01 -15.14 -0.28
N HIS A 140 -7.13 -15.53 -0.89
CA HIS A 140 -7.25 -15.79 -2.34
C HIS A 140 -7.38 -14.51 -3.19
N ALA A 141 -6.58 -13.48 -2.89
CA ALA A 141 -6.59 -12.20 -3.55
C ALA A 141 -5.18 -11.74 -3.95
N ASN A 142 -5.12 -10.97 -5.04
CA ASN A 142 -3.93 -10.24 -5.44
C ASN A 142 -4.08 -8.78 -4.99
N GLY A 143 -3.14 -8.34 -4.15
CA GLY A 143 -2.98 -6.98 -3.70
C GLY A 143 -2.11 -6.16 -4.64
N HIS A 144 -2.72 -5.49 -5.62
CA HIS A 144 -2.05 -4.45 -6.40
C HIS A 144 -2.21 -3.08 -5.74
N PHE A 145 -1.15 -2.29 -5.66
CA PHE A 145 -1.14 -1.00 -4.99
C PHE A 145 -0.36 0.04 -5.79
N GLU A 146 -0.93 1.24 -5.91
CA GLU A 146 -0.28 2.33 -6.61
C GLU A 146 0.97 2.82 -5.88
N PHE A 147 0.95 2.78 -4.54
CA PHE A 147 2.11 3.05 -3.68
C PHE A 147 2.11 2.16 -2.43
N VAL A 148 3.28 1.83 -1.90
CA VAL A 148 3.44 1.16 -0.61
C VAL A 148 4.53 1.88 0.19
N LEU A 149 4.20 2.27 1.42
CA LEU A 149 5.18 2.77 2.38
C LEU A 149 5.51 1.64 3.35
N THR A 150 6.80 1.35 3.48
CA THR A 150 7.30 0.29 4.35
C THR A 150 8.23 0.88 5.41
N ARG A 151 7.90 0.63 6.69
CA ARG A 151 8.75 0.98 7.84
C ARG A 151 8.79 -0.17 8.84
N GLY A 152 9.94 -0.82 9.00
CA GLY A 152 10.05 -2.00 9.85
C GLY A 152 9.05 -3.10 9.43
N LYS A 153 8.11 -3.44 10.34
CA LYS A 153 7.03 -4.42 10.10
C LYS A 153 5.65 -3.78 9.84
N THR A 154 5.62 -2.47 9.59
CA THR A 154 4.40 -1.76 9.23
C THR A 154 4.42 -1.41 7.76
N LYS A 155 3.29 -1.65 7.11
CA LYS A 155 3.03 -1.23 5.74
C LYS A 155 1.82 -0.32 5.68
N ILE A 156 1.91 0.74 4.88
CA ILE A 156 0.78 1.55 4.44
C ILE A 156 0.64 1.35 2.94
N CYS A 157 -0.43 0.70 2.53
CA CYS A 157 -0.71 0.37 1.15
C CYS A 157 -1.75 1.35 0.58
N ILE A 158 -1.39 2.06 -0.49
CA ILE A 158 -2.23 3.11 -1.08
C ILE A 158 -2.88 2.57 -2.34
N VAL A 159 -4.20 2.71 -2.41
CA VAL A 159 -5.02 2.40 -3.56
C VAL A 159 -5.63 3.69 -4.11
N GLU A 160 -5.43 3.93 -5.40
CA GLU A 160 -6.09 5.04 -6.08
C GLU A 160 -7.56 4.68 -6.38
N ALA A 161 -8.47 5.56 -5.94
CA ALA A 161 -9.89 5.36 -6.14
C ALA A 161 -10.29 5.55 -7.61
N LYS A 162 -10.96 4.54 -8.16
CA LYS A 162 -11.56 4.63 -9.49
C LYS A 162 -12.89 5.39 -9.39
N LYS A 163 -13.20 6.17 -10.43
CA LYS A 163 -14.41 6.99 -10.49
C LYS A 163 -15.67 6.12 -10.30
N ASN A 164 -16.53 6.53 -9.37
CA ASN A 164 -17.89 6.03 -9.11
C ASN A 164 -18.09 4.75 -8.28
N ASP A 165 -17.11 4.22 -7.54
CA ASP A 165 -17.41 3.18 -6.55
C ASP A 165 -16.40 3.12 -5.40
N PHE A 166 -16.53 4.05 -4.44
CA PHE A 166 -15.72 4.03 -3.22
C PHE A 166 -15.99 2.81 -2.35
N ASP A 167 -17.19 2.21 -2.42
CA ASP A 167 -17.57 1.07 -1.61
C ASP A 167 -16.94 -0.22 -2.13
N GLN A 168 -17.01 -0.46 -3.44
CA GLN A 168 -16.23 -1.52 -4.07
C GLN A 168 -14.72 -1.32 -3.84
N GLY A 169 -14.28 -0.07 -3.94
CA GLY A 169 -12.92 0.33 -3.70
C GLY A 169 -12.44 0.06 -2.25
N LYS A 170 -13.29 0.31 -1.26
CA LYS A 170 -13.06 -0.02 0.16
C LYS A 170 -12.94 -1.53 0.37
N ALA A 171 -13.87 -2.31 -0.18
CA ALA A 171 -13.82 -3.77 -0.10
C ALA A 171 -12.51 -4.32 -0.69
N GLN A 172 -12.09 -3.78 -1.85
CA GLN A 172 -10.81 -4.15 -2.45
C GLN A 172 -9.63 -3.75 -1.55
N ALA A 173 -9.57 -2.51 -1.07
CA ALA A 173 -8.47 -2.07 -0.21
C ALA A 173 -8.29 -2.98 1.02
N LEU A 174 -9.38 -3.36 1.69
CA LEU A 174 -9.35 -4.26 2.85
C LEU A 174 -8.87 -5.66 2.48
N ILE A 175 -9.40 -6.25 1.41
CA ILE A 175 -8.99 -7.59 0.95
C ILE A 175 -7.50 -7.60 0.59
N ARG A 176 -7.03 -6.56 -0.09
CA ARG A 176 -5.62 -6.43 -0.47
C ARG A 176 -4.72 -6.28 0.76
N CYS A 177 -5.14 -5.53 1.80
CA CYS A 177 -4.39 -5.43 3.05
C CYS A 177 -4.27 -6.78 3.77
N GLU A 178 -5.34 -7.58 3.79
CA GLU A 178 -5.31 -8.92 4.38
C GLU A 178 -4.39 -9.87 3.60
N ALA A 179 -4.33 -9.77 2.27
CA ALA A 179 -3.38 -10.52 1.45
C ALA A 179 -1.91 -10.17 1.76
N VAL A 180 -1.61 -8.89 1.99
CA VAL A 180 -0.27 -8.43 2.42
C VAL A 180 0.08 -8.99 3.79
N ALA A 181 -0.85 -8.89 4.74
CA ALA A 181 -0.63 -9.39 6.10
C ALA A 181 -0.33 -10.88 6.13
N ASP A 182 -1.11 -11.67 5.39
CA ASP A 182 -0.92 -13.10 5.21
C ASP A 182 0.41 -13.45 4.52
N ARG A 183 0.74 -12.75 3.43
CA ARG A 183 1.96 -13.03 2.67
C ARG A 183 3.23 -12.76 3.46
N GLU A 184 3.24 -11.69 4.26
CA GLU A 184 4.43 -11.18 4.93
C GLU A 184 4.44 -11.42 6.45
N GLY A 185 3.38 -12.01 7.01
CA GLY A 185 3.26 -12.26 8.44
C GLY A 185 3.16 -10.98 9.28
N LEU A 186 2.46 -9.96 8.76
CA LEU A 186 2.37 -8.64 9.41
C LEU A 186 1.12 -8.54 10.30
N TYR A 187 1.31 -8.13 11.54
CA TYR A 187 0.21 -7.95 12.49
C TYR A 187 -0.67 -6.74 12.16
N VAL A 188 -0.07 -5.69 11.60
CA VAL A 188 -0.79 -4.46 11.23
C VAL A 188 -0.42 -4.08 9.81
N VAL A 189 -1.45 -3.92 8.99
CA VAL A 189 -1.35 -3.33 7.65
C VAL A 189 -2.34 -2.19 7.57
N TYR A 190 -1.86 -1.02 7.16
CA TYR A 190 -2.72 0.12 6.88
C TYR A 190 -3.06 0.15 5.39
N GLY A 191 -4.31 0.48 5.07
CA GLY A 191 -4.76 0.73 3.70
C GLY A 191 -5.21 2.18 3.57
N ILE A 192 -4.79 2.87 2.52
CA ILE A 192 -5.33 4.19 2.16
C ILE A 192 -6.07 4.05 0.85
N MET A 193 -7.31 4.52 0.81
CA MET A 193 -8.06 4.68 -0.43
C MET A 193 -8.21 6.18 -0.72
N THR A 194 -7.76 6.64 -1.88
CA THR A 194 -7.78 8.08 -2.20
C THR A 194 -7.98 8.42 -3.67
N ASP A 195 -8.74 9.48 -3.95
CA ASP A 195 -8.79 10.19 -5.25
C ASP A 195 -8.10 11.56 -5.18
N PHE A 196 -7.17 11.71 -4.24
CA PHE A 196 -6.60 12.95 -3.71
C PHE A 196 -7.57 13.82 -2.90
N MET A 197 -8.84 13.93 -3.24
CA MET A 197 -9.78 14.77 -2.50
C MET A 197 -10.32 14.07 -1.24
N LYS A 198 -10.47 12.76 -1.29
CA LYS A 198 -10.87 11.92 -0.15
C LYS A 198 -9.72 11.02 0.24
N TRP A 199 -9.50 10.82 1.53
CA TRP A 199 -8.48 9.95 2.09
C TRP A 199 -9.11 9.10 3.18
N HIS A 200 -9.29 7.81 2.90
CA HIS A 200 -9.82 6.86 3.87
C HIS A 200 -8.68 5.96 4.34
N LEU A 201 -8.33 6.03 5.62
CA LEU A 201 -7.32 5.18 6.24
C LEU A 201 -8.01 4.02 6.96
N TYR A 202 -7.61 2.80 6.60
CA TYR A 202 -7.98 1.56 7.24
C TYR A 202 -6.79 1.04 8.03
N ARG A 203 -6.99 0.62 9.28
CA ARG A 203 -6.01 -0.15 10.04
C ARG A 203 -6.50 -1.58 10.16
N CYS A 204 -5.81 -2.52 9.52
CA CYS A 204 -6.12 -3.96 9.57
C CYS A 204 -5.22 -4.65 10.60
N GLY A 205 -5.73 -4.86 11.81
CA GLY A 205 -5.06 -5.57 12.90
C GLY A 205 -5.48 -7.04 13.02
N GLU A 206 -5.04 -7.72 14.07
CA GLU A 206 -5.39 -9.14 14.29
C GLU A 206 -6.86 -9.30 14.64
N ASN A 207 -7.38 -8.44 15.50
CA ASN A 207 -8.73 -8.62 16.06
C ASN A 207 -9.75 -7.59 15.58
N SER A 208 -9.31 -6.53 14.90
CA SER A 208 -10.19 -5.46 14.43
C SER A 208 -9.69 -4.82 13.14
N ILE A 209 -10.66 -4.23 12.43
CA ILE A 209 -10.41 -3.29 11.34
C ILE A 209 -10.98 -1.95 11.81
N LEU A 210 -10.13 -0.91 11.85
CA LEU A 210 -10.52 0.44 12.23
C LEU A 210 -10.49 1.36 11.00
N LEU A 211 -11.39 2.34 10.96
CA LEU A 211 -11.52 3.30 9.86
C LEU A 211 -11.42 4.73 10.39
N ASP A 212 -10.47 5.48 9.83
CA ASP A 212 -10.37 6.92 9.96
C ASP A 212 -10.59 7.59 8.60
N LEU A 213 -11.29 8.72 8.59
CA LEU A 213 -11.75 9.40 7.39
C LEU A 213 -11.26 10.85 7.40
N SER A 214 -10.65 11.27 6.29
CA SER A 214 -10.43 12.68 6.01
C SER A 214 -10.93 13.03 4.61
N THR A 215 -11.66 14.13 4.50
CA THR A 215 -12.14 14.65 3.22
C THR A 215 -11.61 16.07 3.06
N LEU A 216 -10.79 16.27 2.03
CA LEU A 216 -10.34 17.59 1.65
C LEU A 216 -11.48 18.34 0.99
N SER A 217 -11.70 19.57 1.43
CA SER A 217 -12.54 20.51 0.71
C SER A 217 -11.66 21.40 -0.17
N ALA A 218 -12.14 21.68 -1.38
CA ALA A 218 -11.60 22.74 -2.23
C ALA A 218 -12.72 23.75 -2.48
N LYS A 219 -12.57 24.97 -1.99
CA LYS A 219 -13.49 26.07 -2.31
C LYS A 219 -12.81 26.93 -3.36
N SER A 220 -13.44 27.10 -4.53
CA SER A 220 -12.95 28.02 -5.56
C SER A 220 -11.46 27.81 -5.92
N GLU A 221 -11.06 26.56 -6.12
CA GLU A 221 -9.67 26.14 -6.43
C GLU A 221 -8.64 26.31 -5.30
N GLU A 222 -9.04 26.77 -4.12
CA GLU A 222 -8.18 26.78 -2.93
C GLU A 222 -8.37 25.49 -2.11
N LEU A 223 -7.26 24.79 -1.88
CA LEU A 223 -7.20 23.61 -1.03
C LEU A 223 -7.33 24.03 0.43
N ASP A 224 -8.22 23.38 1.19
CA ASP A 224 -8.25 23.59 2.63
C ASP A 224 -6.97 23.06 3.31
N ILE A 225 -6.14 23.99 3.75
CA ILE A 225 -4.83 23.72 4.35
C ILE A 225 -4.99 22.90 5.65
N GLY A 226 -6.04 23.17 6.43
CA GLY A 226 -6.33 22.44 7.66
C GLY A 226 -6.56 20.95 7.40
N SER A 227 -7.49 20.62 6.49
CA SER A 227 -7.76 19.24 6.11
C SER A 227 -6.55 18.52 5.51
N MET A 228 -5.70 19.22 4.73
CA MET A 228 -4.46 18.63 4.20
C MET A 228 -3.44 18.34 5.31
N ARG A 229 -3.35 19.21 6.32
CA ARG A 229 -2.54 18.93 7.51
C ARG A 229 -3.06 17.69 8.23
N ASP A 230 -4.38 17.58 8.42
CA ASP A 230 -4.98 16.40 9.06
C ASP A 230 -4.64 15.10 8.31
N VAL A 231 -4.66 15.11 6.97
CA VAL A 231 -4.22 13.95 6.16
C VAL A 231 -2.75 13.64 6.41
N CYS A 232 -1.87 14.64 6.38
CA CYS A 232 -0.45 14.44 6.58
C CYS A 232 -0.13 13.89 7.97
N GLU A 233 -0.73 14.47 9.00
CA GLU A 233 -0.53 14.08 10.41
C GLU A 233 -1.14 12.71 10.72
N MET A 234 -2.23 12.31 10.05
CA MET A 234 -2.82 10.97 10.12
C MET A 234 -1.84 9.91 9.56
N ILE A 235 -1.29 10.13 8.36
CA ILE A 235 -0.35 9.19 7.73
C ILE A 235 0.98 9.17 8.51
N TYR A 236 1.45 10.33 8.94
CA TYR A 236 2.65 10.46 9.76
C TYR A 236 2.52 9.73 11.10
N GLY A 237 1.34 9.82 11.74
CA GLY A 237 1.00 9.06 12.94
C GLY A 237 1.14 7.56 12.72
N ALA A 238 0.49 7.03 11.68
CA ALA A 238 0.55 5.60 11.33
C ALA A 238 1.98 5.10 11.06
N LEU A 239 2.85 5.91 10.46
CA LEU A 239 4.27 5.58 10.27
C LEU A 239 5.08 5.68 11.58
N SER A 240 4.71 6.60 12.47
CA SER A 240 5.44 6.86 13.71
C SER A 240 5.27 5.72 14.70
N ASP A 241 4.06 5.19 14.86
CA ASP A 241 3.70 4.18 15.88
C ASP A 241 3.98 2.74 15.49
N HIS A 242 4.73 2.51 14.40
CA HIS A 242 4.94 1.20 13.80
C HIS A 242 5.40 0.09 14.77
N GLU A 243 6.32 0.40 15.71
CA GLU A 243 6.80 -0.59 16.67
C GLU A 243 5.78 -0.91 17.77
N GLU A 244 5.13 0.12 18.33
CA GLU A 244 4.19 -0.03 19.46
C GLU A 244 2.92 -0.76 19.01
N GLU A 245 2.43 -0.45 17.81
CA GLU A 245 1.28 -1.13 17.22
C GLU A 245 1.57 -2.62 16.94
N CYS A 246 2.76 -2.93 16.42
CA CYS A 246 3.19 -4.31 16.23
C CYS A 246 3.31 -5.08 17.56
N LYS A 247 3.88 -4.46 18.60
CA LYS A 247 4.00 -5.09 19.93
C LYS A 247 2.64 -5.38 20.55
N LYS A 248 1.71 -4.40 20.47
CA LYS A 248 0.36 -4.51 21.00
C LYS A 248 -0.42 -5.68 20.41
N GLU A 249 -0.44 -5.80 19.08
CA GLU A 249 -1.17 -6.88 18.41
C GLU A 249 -0.51 -8.25 18.63
N LYS A 250 0.83 -8.30 18.70
CA LYS A 250 1.55 -9.54 18.99
C LYS A 250 1.19 -10.11 20.36
N LEU A 251 1.05 -9.25 21.37
CA LEU A 251 0.61 -9.64 22.71
C LEU A 251 -0.84 -10.16 22.75
N CYS A 252 -1.65 -9.87 21.74
CA CYS A 252 -3.03 -10.37 21.65
C CYS A 252 -3.15 -11.77 21.02
N ILE A 253 -2.03 -12.38 20.59
CA ILE A 253 -1.99 -13.72 20.01
C ILE A 253 -1.52 -14.77 21.04
N GLU A 254 -0.75 -14.35 22.05
CA GLU A 254 -0.32 -15.16 23.19
C GLU A 254 -1.42 -15.29 24.26
#